data_AF-A0A396NNG8-F1
#
_entry.id   AF-A0A396NNG8-F1
#
_cell.length_a   1.000
_cell.length_b   1.000
_cell.length_c   1.000
_cell.angle_alpha   90.00
_cell.angle_beta   90.00
_cell.angle_gamma   90.00
#
_symmetry.space_group_name_H-M   'P 1'
#
loop_
_entity.id
_entity.type
_entity.pdbx_description
1 polymer ?
#
loop_
_entity_poly.entity_id
_entity_poly.type
_entity_poly.pdbx_seq_one_letter_code
_entity_poly.pdbx_strand_id
1 'polypeptide(L)'
;MGIISGYPDATFRPNASITRAEFAAIATRFDVNGDKTPASFNDIAGHWAKDEIAVAANNGWVNGYEDGSFRPQNKITRAETMSLVNRVLNRKPETAEDLLENMTKWTDNADTNAWYYLAVQEATNSHYYEYKENSQYEKWTELRETRDWSELDK
;
A
#
# COMPACT_ATOMS: atom_id res chain seq x y z
N MET A 1 -4.65 20.85 -0.98
CA MET A 1 -4.85 19.48 -1.46
C MET A 1 -5.97 18.85 -0.65
N GLY A 2 -7.08 18.46 -1.31
CA GLY A 2 -8.21 17.73 -0.70
C GLY A 2 -8.06 16.23 -0.94
N ILE A 3 -7.11 15.61 -0.24
CA ILE A 3 -6.74 14.19 -0.41
C ILE A 3 -7.89 13.28 0.07
N ILE A 4 -8.59 13.69 1.12
CA ILE A 4 -9.73 12.99 1.69
C ILE A 4 -10.90 13.97 1.72
N SER A 5 -12.03 13.53 1.20
CA SER A 5 -13.31 14.23 1.30
C SER A 5 -14.23 13.48 2.27
N GLY A 6 -15.09 14.22 2.97
CA GLY A 6 -16.17 13.62 3.75
C GLY A 6 -17.25 13.00 2.87
N TYR A 7 -18.29 12.48 3.51
CA TYR A 7 -19.43 11.85 2.85
C TYR A 7 -20.47 12.90 2.40
N PRO A 8 -21.39 12.55 1.49
CA PRO A 8 -22.45 13.45 1.03
C PRO A 8 -23.37 13.99 2.14
N ASP A 9 -23.41 13.32 3.29
CA ASP A 9 -24.16 13.71 4.49
C ASP A 9 -23.43 14.76 5.36
N ALA A 10 -22.37 15.37 4.83
CA ALA A 10 -21.50 16.34 5.51
C ALA A 10 -20.74 15.80 6.73
N THR A 11 -20.65 14.47 6.89
CA THR A 11 -19.82 13.85 7.94
C THR A 11 -18.43 13.49 7.42
N PHE A 12 -17.39 13.66 8.25
CA PHE A 12 -16.03 13.20 7.91
C PHE A 12 -15.73 11.79 8.43
N ARG A 13 -16.34 11.40 9.56
CA ARG A 13 -16.18 10.08 10.21
C ARG A 13 -14.71 9.71 10.51
N PRO A 14 -13.98 10.53 11.29
CA PRO A 14 -12.52 10.39 11.47
C PRO A 14 -12.07 9.06 12.09
N ASN A 15 -12.95 8.36 12.81
CA ASN A 15 -12.65 7.09 13.47
C ASN A 15 -13.22 5.87 12.73
N ALA A 16 -13.88 6.07 11.58
CA ALA A 16 -14.44 4.98 10.81
C ALA A 16 -13.34 4.23 10.05
N SER A 17 -13.37 2.89 10.11
CA SER A 17 -12.58 2.09 9.19
C SER A 17 -13.05 2.33 7.76
N ILE A 18 -12.11 2.47 6.83
CA ILE A 18 -12.39 2.63 5.40
C ILE A 18 -12.39 1.29 4.68
N THR A 19 -12.97 1.30 3.49
CA THR A 19 -13.02 0.18 2.55
C THR A 19 -11.81 0.17 1.61
N ARG A 20 -11.59 -0.96 0.93
CA ARG A 20 -10.59 -1.07 -0.15
C ARG A 20 -10.82 -0.03 -1.26
N ALA A 21 -12.08 0.25 -1.61
CA ALA A 21 -12.42 1.27 -2.61
C ALA A 21 -12.07 2.69 -2.15
N GLU A 22 -12.43 3.05 -0.92
CA GLU A 22 -12.09 4.37 -0.36
C GLU A 22 -10.58 4.56 -0.30
N PHE A 23 -9.82 3.51 0.06
CA PHE A 23 -8.37 3.61 0.09
C PHE A 23 -7.74 3.75 -1.31
N ALA A 24 -8.25 3.03 -2.31
CA ALA A 24 -7.84 3.23 -3.70
C ALA A 24 -8.13 4.66 -4.17
N ALA A 25 -9.31 5.20 -3.87
CA ALA A 25 -9.68 6.58 -4.20
C ALA A 25 -8.82 7.65 -3.52
N ILE A 26 -8.29 7.36 -2.33
CA ILE A 26 -7.30 8.23 -1.68
C ILE A 26 -5.97 8.17 -2.43
N ALA A 27 -5.53 6.98 -2.83
CA ALA A 27 -4.28 6.76 -3.52
C ALA A 27 -4.20 7.49 -4.88
N THR A 28 -5.29 7.51 -5.65
CA THR A 28 -5.33 8.21 -6.95
C THR A 28 -5.14 9.72 -6.85
N ARG A 29 -5.20 10.30 -5.65
CA ARG A 29 -4.87 11.72 -5.45
C ARG A 29 -3.38 12.02 -5.63
N PHE A 30 -2.53 11.01 -5.56
CA PHE A 30 -1.11 11.10 -5.91
C PHE A 30 -0.85 11.02 -7.41
N ASP A 31 -1.86 10.66 -8.21
CA ASP A 31 -1.82 10.65 -9.69
C ASP A 31 -3.17 11.10 -10.28
N VAL A 32 -3.37 12.42 -10.28
CA VAL A 32 -4.64 13.05 -10.70
C VAL A 32 -4.97 12.85 -12.18
N ASN A 33 -4.00 12.44 -13.00
CA ASN A 33 -4.14 12.20 -14.43
C ASN A 33 -3.98 10.72 -14.79
N GLY A 34 -4.09 9.83 -13.81
CA GLY A 34 -3.84 8.41 -13.99
C GLY A 34 -4.77 7.75 -15.01
N ASP A 35 -4.29 6.64 -15.57
CA ASP A 35 -4.98 5.88 -16.61
C ASP A 35 -6.28 5.25 -16.09
N LYS A 36 -7.42 5.68 -16.64
CA LYS A 36 -8.75 5.17 -16.29
C LYS A 36 -9.21 4.00 -17.17
N THR A 37 -8.33 3.42 -17.98
CA THR A 37 -8.64 2.21 -18.76
C THR A 37 -9.25 1.16 -17.83
N PRO A 38 -10.45 0.62 -18.15
CA PRO A 38 -11.17 -0.23 -17.20
C PRO A 38 -10.36 -1.43 -16.72
N ALA A 39 -10.24 -1.58 -15.40
CA ALA A 39 -9.68 -2.78 -14.79
C ALA A 39 -10.64 -3.98 -14.93
N SER A 40 -10.08 -5.18 -15.09
CA SER A 40 -10.82 -6.43 -15.32
C SER A 40 -11.41 -7.05 -14.05
N PHE A 41 -11.90 -6.24 -13.09
CA PHE A 41 -12.54 -6.75 -11.88
C PHE A 41 -14.04 -6.99 -12.09
N ASN A 42 -14.54 -8.15 -11.68
CA ASN A 42 -15.92 -8.57 -11.94
C ASN A 42 -16.98 -7.92 -11.03
N ASP A 43 -16.56 -7.19 -9.99
CA ASP A 43 -17.41 -6.65 -8.93
C ASP A 43 -17.35 -5.11 -8.79
N ILE A 44 -16.75 -4.42 -9.77
CA ILE A 44 -16.66 -2.94 -9.78
C ILE A 44 -17.62 -2.28 -10.76
N ALA A 45 -18.40 -3.05 -11.52
CA ALA A 45 -19.37 -2.51 -12.47
C ALA A 45 -20.45 -1.70 -11.73
N GLY A 46 -20.61 -0.43 -12.10
CA GLY A 46 -21.55 0.49 -11.43
C GLY A 46 -21.11 1.00 -10.06
N HIS A 47 -19.91 0.61 -9.59
CA HIS A 47 -19.36 1.10 -8.33
C HIS A 47 -18.86 2.54 -8.46
N TRP A 48 -19.11 3.40 -7.46
CA TRP A 48 -18.73 4.83 -7.51
C TRP A 48 -17.22 5.05 -7.70
N ALA A 49 -16.40 4.16 -7.13
CA ALA A 49 -14.95 4.22 -7.18
C ALA A 49 -14.34 3.45 -8.38
N LYS A 50 -15.14 3.08 -9.39
CA LYS A 50 -14.68 2.22 -10.49
C LYS A 50 -13.44 2.80 -11.19
N ASP A 51 -13.49 4.10 -11.51
CA ASP A 51 -12.38 4.77 -12.21
C ASP A 51 -11.15 4.87 -11.30
N GLU A 52 -11.34 5.14 -10.02
CA GLU A 52 -10.23 5.22 -9.06
C GLU A 52 -9.56 3.86 -8.85
N ILE A 53 -10.36 2.78 -8.79
CA ILE A 53 -9.86 1.42 -8.72
C ILE A 53 -9.09 1.08 -10.00
N ALA A 54 -9.57 1.52 -11.17
CA ALA A 54 -8.89 1.32 -12.44
C ALA A 54 -7.52 2.02 -12.47
N VAL A 55 -7.45 3.30 -12.07
CA VAL A 55 -6.18 4.04 -11.96
C VAL A 55 -5.21 3.34 -11.02
N ALA A 56 -5.68 2.95 -9.83
CA ALA A 56 -4.83 2.27 -8.85
C ALA A 56 -4.33 0.91 -9.38
N ALA A 57 -5.14 0.18 -10.15
CA ALA A 57 -4.74 -1.08 -10.76
C ALA A 57 -3.74 -0.89 -11.90
N ASN A 58 -3.97 0.10 -12.77
CA ASN A 58 -3.11 0.40 -13.92
C ASN A 58 -1.72 0.91 -13.47
N ASN A 59 -1.66 1.62 -12.34
CA ASN A 59 -0.40 1.99 -11.70
C ASN A 59 0.27 0.83 -10.92
N GLY A 60 -0.37 -0.34 -10.85
CA GLY A 60 0.12 -1.50 -10.10
C GLY A 60 0.12 -1.29 -8.59
N TRP A 61 -0.70 -0.37 -8.07
CA TRP A 61 -0.79 -0.07 -6.62
C TRP A 61 -1.71 -1.07 -5.90
N VAL A 62 -2.74 -1.55 -6.57
CA VAL A 62 -3.68 -2.54 -6.04
C VAL A 62 -3.78 -3.76 -6.95
N ASN A 63 -4.07 -4.90 -6.33
CA ASN A 63 -4.39 -6.16 -7.01
C ASN A 63 -5.77 -6.64 -6.58
N GLY A 64 -6.43 -7.37 -7.47
CA GLY A 64 -7.62 -8.15 -7.15
C GLY A 64 -7.29 -9.47 -6.47
N TYR A 65 -8.32 -10.26 -6.24
CA TYR A 65 -8.23 -11.62 -5.74
C TYR A 65 -8.24 -12.62 -6.91
N GLU A 66 -7.87 -13.86 -6.63
CA GLU A 66 -7.79 -14.94 -7.64
C GLU A 66 -9.13 -15.23 -8.33
N ASP A 67 -10.25 -14.92 -7.68
CA ASP A 67 -11.60 -15.03 -8.22
C ASP A 67 -11.99 -13.90 -9.19
N GLY A 68 -11.06 -12.99 -9.50
CA GLY A 68 -11.27 -11.84 -10.38
C GLY A 68 -12.00 -10.67 -9.71
N SER A 69 -12.25 -10.71 -8.41
CA SER A 69 -12.88 -9.62 -7.66
C SER A 69 -11.85 -8.60 -7.14
N PHE A 70 -12.28 -7.37 -6.90
CA PHE A 70 -11.52 -6.37 -6.14
C PHE A 70 -11.99 -6.27 -4.67
N ARG A 71 -13.24 -6.66 -4.40
CA ARG A 71 -13.97 -6.54 -3.15
C ARG A 71 -14.03 -5.10 -2.62
N PRO A 72 -14.62 -4.16 -3.38
CA PRO A 72 -14.56 -2.73 -3.06
C PRO A 72 -15.15 -2.35 -1.70
N GLN A 73 -16.10 -3.14 -1.19
CA GLN A 73 -16.81 -2.90 0.08
C GLN A 73 -16.08 -3.46 1.30
N ASN A 74 -15.11 -4.35 1.11
CA ASN A 74 -14.40 -4.97 2.22
C ASN A 74 -13.57 -3.92 2.96
N LYS A 75 -13.53 -4.03 4.29
CA LYS A 75 -12.59 -3.25 5.10
C LYS A 75 -11.17 -3.62 4.72
N ILE A 76 -10.32 -2.61 4.58
CA ILE A 76 -8.92 -2.83 4.26
C ILE A 76 -8.14 -3.28 5.50
N THR A 77 -7.29 -4.27 5.34
CA THR A 77 -6.39 -4.77 6.38
C THR A 77 -5.08 -3.98 6.43
N ARG A 78 -4.36 -4.05 7.56
CA ARG A 78 -3.03 -3.42 7.70
C ARG A 78 -2.06 -3.89 6.60
N ALA A 79 -2.08 -5.18 6.26
CA ALA A 79 -1.24 -5.77 5.22
C ALA A 79 -1.51 -5.18 3.83
N GLU A 80 -2.79 -5.02 3.47
CA GLU A 80 -3.20 -4.40 2.21
C GLU A 80 -2.85 -2.90 2.19
N THR A 81 -3.05 -2.20 3.32
CA THR A 81 -2.66 -0.78 3.47
C THR A 81 -1.17 -0.59 3.23
N MET A 82 -0.31 -1.35 3.92
CA MET A 82 1.16 -1.25 3.76
C MET A 82 1.59 -1.56 2.33
N SER A 83 1.01 -2.61 1.72
CA SER A 83 1.32 -3.00 0.35
C SER A 83 1.03 -1.90 -0.66
N LEU A 84 -0.14 -1.25 -0.55
CA LEU A 84 -0.49 -0.16 -1.44
C LEU A 84 0.39 1.07 -1.20
N VAL A 85 0.59 1.48 0.06
CA VAL A 85 1.42 2.66 0.39
C VAL A 85 2.83 2.50 -0.16
N ASN A 86 3.45 1.33 0.03
CA ASN A 86 4.77 1.04 -0.49
C ASN A 86 4.80 1.18 -2.03
N ARG A 87 3.79 0.65 -2.74
CA ARG A 87 3.73 0.75 -4.20
C ARG A 87 3.53 2.18 -4.69
N VAL A 88 2.72 2.99 -4.01
CA VAL A 88 2.55 4.43 -4.31
C VAL A 88 3.87 5.18 -4.15
N LEU A 89 4.65 4.82 -3.12
CA LEU A 89 5.97 5.41 -2.85
C LEU A 89 7.10 4.76 -3.67
N ASN A 90 6.77 3.82 -4.55
CA ASN A 90 7.72 2.99 -5.32
C ASN A 90 8.79 2.29 -4.46
N ARG A 91 8.37 1.78 -3.31
CA ARG A 91 9.14 0.99 -2.34
C ARG A 91 8.85 -0.49 -2.56
N LYS A 92 9.78 -1.20 -3.18
CA LYS A 92 9.53 -2.52 -3.78
C LYS A 92 10.78 -3.40 -3.69
N PRO A 93 11.11 -3.99 -2.53
CA PRO A 93 11.97 -5.17 -2.53
C PRO A 93 11.31 -6.30 -3.31
N GLU A 94 12.09 -7.11 -4.02
CA GLU A 94 11.56 -8.21 -4.84
C GLU A 94 11.49 -9.51 -4.03
N THR A 95 12.52 -9.77 -3.23
CA THR A 95 12.66 -11.00 -2.45
C THR A 95 13.19 -10.73 -1.05
N ALA A 96 13.17 -11.74 -0.18
CA ALA A 96 13.66 -11.60 1.19
C ALA A 96 15.18 -11.35 1.25
N GLU A 97 15.91 -11.74 0.20
CA GLU A 97 17.35 -11.49 0.02
C GLU A 97 17.68 -10.01 -0.26
N ASP A 98 16.68 -9.20 -0.62
CA ASP A 98 16.82 -7.76 -0.77
C ASP A 98 16.79 -7.03 0.58
N LEU A 99 16.49 -7.72 1.69
CA LEU A 99 16.35 -7.18 3.04
C LEU A 99 17.63 -7.40 3.89
N LEU A 100 17.73 -6.69 5.02
CA LEU A 100 18.84 -6.83 5.97
C LEU A 100 18.52 -7.84 7.08
N GLU A 101 19.49 -8.67 7.46
CA GLU A 101 19.29 -9.71 8.47
C GLU A 101 18.96 -9.18 9.87
N ASN A 102 19.54 -8.01 10.23
CA ASN A 102 19.40 -7.35 11.53
C ASN A 102 18.16 -6.43 11.62
N MET A 103 17.26 -6.49 10.65
CA MET A 103 15.99 -5.76 10.68
C MET A 103 15.10 -6.20 11.84
N THR A 104 14.14 -5.34 12.22
CA THR A 104 13.02 -5.72 13.08
C THR A 104 12.22 -6.82 12.41
N LYS A 105 11.91 -7.88 13.15
CA LYS A 105 11.09 -9.02 12.69
C LYS A 105 9.90 -9.21 13.61
N TRP A 106 8.81 -9.73 13.07
CA TRP A 106 7.56 -9.94 13.79
C TRP A 106 7.20 -11.41 13.82
N THR A 107 6.76 -11.91 14.97
CA THR A 107 6.41 -13.33 15.15
C THR A 107 5.19 -13.75 14.33
N ASP A 108 4.29 -12.81 14.03
CA ASP A 108 3.10 -12.98 13.19
C ASP A 108 3.35 -12.64 11.71
N ASN A 109 4.59 -12.29 11.34
CA ASN A 109 5.05 -12.11 9.96
C ASN A 109 6.37 -12.85 9.73
N ALA A 110 6.37 -14.16 10.00
CA ALA A 110 7.57 -15.00 9.92
C ALA A 110 7.67 -15.83 8.63
N ASP A 111 6.55 -16.06 7.93
CA ASP A 111 6.55 -16.80 6.66
C ASP A 111 6.98 -15.88 5.51
N THR A 112 8.19 -16.10 4.99
CA THR A 112 8.75 -15.31 3.88
C THR A 112 8.00 -15.49 2.57
N ASN A 113 7.17 -16.54 2.44
CA ASN A 113 6.34 -16.78 1.25
C ASN A 113 4.96 -16.13 1.36
N ALA A 114 4.59 -15.57 2.53
CA ALA A 114 3.36 -14.83 2.66
C ALA A 114 3.39 -13.60 1.74
N TRP A 115 2.32 -13.37 1.00
CA TRP A 115 2.22 -12.28 0.01
C TRP A 115 2.48 -10.88 0.60
N TYR A 116 2.29 -10.73 1.91
CA TYR A 116 2.47 -9.48 2.65
C TYR A 116 3.82 -9.38 3.36
N TYR A 117 4.65 -10.42 3.37
CA TYR A 117 5.90 -10.45 4.16
C TYR A 117 6.79 -9.26 3.87
N LEU A 118 7.12 -9.04 2.59
CA LEU A 118 7.96 -7.94 2.14
C LEU A 118 7.33 -6.58 2.45
N ALA A 119 6.02 -6.44 2.27
CA ALA A 119 5.33 -5.19 2.54
C ALA A 119 5.38 -4.78 4.01
N VAL A 120 5.24 -5.75 4.92
CA VAL A 120 5.37 -5.52 6.37
C VAL A 120 6.80 -5.09 6.71
N GLN A 121 7.82 -5.76 6.15
CA GLN A 121 9.21 -5.42 6.44
C GLN A 121 9.58 -4.04 5.92
N GLU A 122 9.19 -3.74 4.69
CA GLU A 122 9.38 -2.45 4.02
C GLU A 122 8.72 -1.29 4.77
N ALA A 123 7.51 -1.51 5.28
CA ALA A 123 6.81 -0.47 6.04
C ALA A 123 7.34 -0.29 7.48
N THR A 124 8.03 -1.29 8.04
CA THR A 124 8.49 -1.27 9.44
C THR A 124 9.88 -0.68 9.58
N ASN A 125 10.80 -1.08 8.71
CA ASN A 125 12.22 -0.83 8.90
C ASN A 125 12.64 0.34 8.04
N SER A 126 12.91 1.50 8.63
CA SER A 126 13.51 2.61 7.90
C SER A 126 14.93 2.25 7.46
N HIS A 127 15.27 2.48 6.20
CA HIS A 127 16.56 2.08 5.64
C HIS A 127 16.98 2.97 4.46
N TYR A 128 18.27 2.89 4.12
CA TYR A 128 18.83 3.31 2.84
C TYR A 128 18.74 2.16 1.84
N TYR A 129 18.63 2.49 0.55
CA TYR A 129 18.45 1.52 -0.51
C TYR A 129 19.11 1.97 -1.80
N GLU A 130 19.34 1.01 -2.69
CA GLU A 130 19.70 1.24 -4.08
C GLU A 130 18.75 0.44 -4.98
N TYR A 131 18.46 0.95 -6.17
CA TYR A 131 17.76 0.17 -7.18
C TYR A 131 18.66 -0.95 -7.71
N LYS A 132 18.10 -2.14 -7.87
CA LYS A 132 18.75 -3.25 -8.56
C LYS A 132 18.97 -2.86 -10.01
N GLU A 133 20.07 -3.34 -10.60
CA GLU A 133 20.47 -2.99 -11.96
C GLU A 133 19.32 -3.21 -12.96
N ASN A 134 19.00 -2.18 -13.73
CA ASN A 134 17.93 -2.19 -14.74
C ASN A 134 16.55 -2.66 -14.22
N SER A 135 16.24 -2.39 -12.95
CA SER A 135 15.01 -2.86 -12.31
C SER A 135 14.28 -1.75 -11.54
N GLN A 136 12.97 -1.95 -11.34
CA GLN A 136 12.16 -1.13 -10.43
C GLN A 136 12.32 -1.53 -8.96
N TYR A 137 12.98 -2.67 -8.70
CA TYR A 137 13.10 -3.24 -7.37
C TYR A 137 14.31 -2.67 -6.63
N GLU A 138 14.16 -2.53 -5.32
CA GLU A 138 15.21 -2.01 -4.43
C GLU A 138 15.87 -3.12 -3.62
N LYS A 139 17.12 -2.87 -3.23
CA LYS A 139 17.85 -3.66 -2.24
C LYS A 139 18.28 -2.75 -1.10
N TRP A 140 18.04 -3.17 0.14
CA TRP A 140 18.40 -2.43 1.33
C TRP A 140 19.92 -2.44 1.52
N THR A 141 20.49 -1.29 1.85
CA THR A 141 21.94 -1.13 2.04
C THR A 141 22.31 -0.94 3.50
N GLU A 142 21.48 -0.22 4.27
CA GLU A 142 21.72 0.02 5.70
C GLU A 142 20.42 0.41 6.42
N LEU A 143 20.24 -0.04 7.67
CA LEU A 143 19.12 0.41 8.51
C LEU A 143 19.38 1.84 8.99
N ARG A 144 18.37 2.70 8.88
CA ARG A 144 18.42 4.04 9.45
C ARG A 144 18.14 3.96 10.93
N GLU A 145 18.88 4.74 11.71
CA GLU A 145 18.58 4.92 13.13
C GLU A 145 17.11 5.35 13.28
N THR A 146 16.35 4.50 13.97
CA THR A 146 15.00 4.87 14.38
C THR A 146 15.14 5.86 15.52
N ARG A 147 14.61 7.06 15.30
CA ARG A 147 14.57 8.10 16.34
C ARG A 147 13.89 7.51 17.58
N ASP A 148 14.59 7.47 18.70
CA ASP A 148 14.00 7.08 19.97
C ASP A 148 13.10 8.21 20.46
N TRP A 149 11.81 8.07 20.19
CA TRP A 149 10.82 9.06 20.59
C TRP A 149 10.63 9.10 22.11
N SER A 150 11.02 8.05 22.85
CA SER A 150 10.96 8.05 24.32
C SER A 150 11.90 9.06 24.96
N GLU A 151 12.93 9.52 24.24
CA GLU A 151 13.81 10.60 24.68
C GLU A 151 13.16 11.99 24.65
N LEU A 152 12.06 12.15 23.90
CA LEU A 152 11.34 13.42 23.74
C LEU A 152 10.14 13.58 24.68
N ASP A 153 9.71 12.52 25.38
CA ASP A 153 8.60 12.54 26.34
C ASP A 153 9.01 13.13 27.71
N LYS A 154 9.88 14.16 27.73
CA LYS A 154 10.29 14.88 28.95
C LYS A 154 9.46 16.12 29.22
#